data_AF-A0A0R3MTS3-F1
#
_entry.id   AF-A0A0R3MTS3-F1
#
_cell.length_a   1.000
_cell.length_b   1.000
_cell.length_c   1.000
_cell.angle_alpha   90.00
_cell.angle_beta   90.00
_cell.angle_gamma   90.00
#
_symmetry.space_group_name_H-M   'P 1'
#
loop_
_entity.id
_entity.type
_entity.pdbx_description
1 polymer ?
#
loop_
_entity_poly.entity_id
_entity_poly.type
_entity_poly.pdbx_seq_one_letter_code
_entity_poly.pdbx_strand_id
1 'polypeptide(L)'
;MAEVSSVVAVVSKRVPWNKGKIVGAKPPLRPKHVWSIRTKLQVEGRARDLAMFNLAIDSKLRGCDVVAIRVGDVAAGGYTADRATVRQKKTGQPVRF
;
A
#
# COMPACT_ATOMS: atom_id res chain seq x y z
N MET A 1 -12.58 47.18 -8.97
CA MET A 1 -12.00 46.29 -7.94
C MET A 1 -12.98 45.16 -7.71
N ALA A 2 -12.85 44.06 -8.45
CA ALA A 2 -13.69 42.88 -8.26
C ALA A 2 -12.97 41.95 -7.27
N GLU A 3 -13.57 41.75 -6.10
CA GLU A 3 -13.10 40.80 -5.09
C GLU A 3 -13.16 39.37 -5.63
N VAL A 4 -12.01 38.69 -5.56
CA VAL A 4 -11.91 37.25 -5.79
C VAL A 4 -12.30 36.52 -4.50
N SER A 5 -13.54 36.04 -4.42
CA SER A 5 -13.98 35.19 -3.32
C SER A 5 -13.30 33.82 -3.43
N SER A 6 -12.28 33.60 -2.60
CA SER A 6 -11.55 32.35 -2.50
C SER A 6 -12.43 31.28 -1.85
N VAL A 7 -12.93 30.35 -2.67
CA VAL A 7 -13.66 29.17 -2.19
C VAL A 7 -12.67 28.17 -1.61
N VAL A 8 -12.41 28.26 -0.31
CA VAL A 8 -11.67 27.21 0.40
C VAL A 8 -12.56 25.97 0.44
N ALA A 9 -12.27 25.00 -0.44
CA ALA A 9 -12.97 23.74 -0.47
C ALA A 9 -12.79 23.02 0.88
N VAL A 10 -13.85 23.02 1.69
CA VAL A 10 -13.88 22.30 2.97
C VAL A 10 -13.83 20.81 2.66
N VAL A 11 -12.64 20.22 2.79
CA VAL A 11 -12.47 18.77 2.69
C VAL A 11 -13.26 18.13 3.82
N SER A 12 -14.40 17.52 3.50
CA SER A 12 -15.20 16.78 4.47
C SER A 12 -14.32 15.69 5.08
N LYS A 13 -14.15 15.73 6.41
CA LYS A 13 -13.37 14.72 7.14
C LYS A 13 -14.06 13.38 6.93
N ARG A 14 -13.52 12.54 6.04
CA ARG A 14 -14.03 11.17 5.81
C ARG A 14 -14.08 10.44 7.14
N VAL A 15 -15.28 10.12 7.60
CA VAL A 15 -15.50 9.35 8.82
C VAL A 15 -15.16 7.89 8.52
N PRO A 16 -14.22 7.25 9.25
CA PRO A 16 -13.92 5.85 9.06
C PRO A 16 -15.15 4.96 9.34
N TRP A 17 -15.36 3.91 8.55
CA TRP A 17 -16.48 2.96 8.70
C TRP A 17 -16.56 2.30 10.08
N ASN A 18 -15.44 2.30 10.81
CA ASN A 18 -15.26 1.72 12.13
C ASN A 18 -15.17 2.75 13.26
N LYS A 19 -15.49 4.03 13.02
CA LYS A 19 -15.46 5.04 14.10
C LYS A 19 -16.40 4.63 15.23
N GLY A 20 -15.87 4.57 16.46
CA GLY A 20 -16.62 4.12 17.66
C GLY A 20 -16.82 2.62 17.79
N LYS A 21 -16.28 1.79 16.88
CA LYS A 21 -16.37 0.33 16.93
C LYS A 21 -15.02 -0.27 17.35
N ILE A 22 -15.01 -1.13 18.37
CA ILE A 22 -13.85 -1.97 18.70
C ILE A 22 -13.79 -3.07 17.64
N VAL A 23 -13.01 -2.86 16.59
CA VAL A 23 -12.71 -3.89 15.60
C VAL A 23 -11.57 -4.72 16.18
N GLY A 24 -11.88 -5.93 16.64
CA GLY A 24 -10.88 -6.87 17.12
C GLY A 24 -9.84 -7.25 16.05
N ALA A 25 -8.91 -8.12 16.41
CA ALA A 25 -7.92 -8.63 15.47
C ALA A 25 -8.61 -9.23 14.23
N LYS A 26 -8.28 -8.71 13.05
CA LYS A 26 -8.72 -9.33 11.79
C LYS A 26 -7.95 -10.65 11.61
N PRO A 27 -8.64 -11.75 11.24
CA PRO A 27 -7.95 -13.00 10.98
C PRO A 27 -6.97 -12.84 9.81
N PRO A 28 -5.83 -13.56 9.83
CA PRO A 28 -4.87 -13.52 8.73
C PRO A 28 -5.46 -14.11 7.45
N LEU A 29 -4.87 -13.76 6.31
CA LEU A 29 -5.19 -14.39 5.04
C LEU A 29 -4.78 -15.86 5.06
N ARG A 30 -5.68 -16.74 4.60
CA ARG A 30 -5.39 -18.16 4.40
C ARG A 30 -4.73 -18.36 3.03
N PRO A 31 -3.93 -19.42 2.81
CA PRO A 31 -3.33 -19.71 1.50
C PRO A 31 -4.35 -19.71 0.34
N LYS A 32 -5.56 -20.24 0.57
CA LYS A 32 -6.65 -20.21 -0.42
C LYS A 32 -7.10 -18.79 -0.80
N HIS A 33 -7.07 -17.84 0.13
CA HIS A 33 -7.41 -16.44 -0.14
C HIS A 33 -6.29 -15.76 -0.95
N VAL A 34 -5.03 -16.06 -0.64
CA VAL A 34 -3.88 -15.56 -1.39
C VAL A 34 -3.94 -16.07 -2.83
N TRP A 35 -4.20 -17.36 -3.01
CA TRP A 35 -4.32 -17.98 -4.33
C TRP A 35 -5.47 -17.39 -5.14
N SER A 36 -6.66 -17.21 -4.53
CA SER A 36 -7.81 -16.66 -5.25
C SER A 36 -7.59 -15.20 -5.68
N ILE A 37 -7.01 -14.36 -4.81
CA ILE A 37 -6.68 -12.97 -5.14
C ILE A 37 -5.64 -12.91 -6.26
N ARG A 38 -4.57 -13.69 -6.15
CA ARG A 38 -3.50 -13.72 -7.17
C ARG A 38 -4.03 -14.15 -8.53
N THR A 39 -4.81 -15.23 -8.56
CA THR A 39 -5.41 -15.76 -9.80
C THR A 39 -6.33 -14.73 -10.45
N LYS A 40 -7.17 -14.06 -9.65
CA LYS A 40 -8.05 -13.00 -10.15
C LYS A 40 -7.26 -11.86 -10.81
N LEU A 41 -6.22 -11.37 -10.14
CA LEU A 41 -5.38 -10.28 -10.67
C LEU A 41 -4.62 -10.70 -11.94
N GLN A 42 -4.19 -11.96 -12.02
CA GLN A 42 -3.56 -12.52 -13.22
C GLN A 42 -4.52 -12.60 -14.41
N VAL A 43 -5.73 -13.15 -14.21
CA VAL A 43 -6.74 -13.29 -15.27
C VAL A 43 -7.23 -11.93 -15.77
N GLU A 44 -7.36 -10.95 -14.88
CA GLU A 44 -7.74 -9.57 -15.24
C GLU A 44 -6.59 -8.76 -15.87
N GLY A 45 -5.38 -9.32 -15.98
CA GLY A 45 -4.22 -8.61 -16.55
C GLY A 45 -3.76 -7.40 -15.72
N ARG A 46 -4.08 -7.35 -14.42
CA ARG A 46 -3.77 -6.22 -13.53
C ARG A 46 -2.34 -6.29 -13.01
N ALA A 47 -1.37 -6.10 -13.90
CA ALA A 47 0.05 -6.29 -13.63
C ALA A 47 0.57 -5.50 -12.41
N ARG A 48 0.19 -4.21 -12.29
CA ARG A 48 0.58 -3.37 -11.16
C ARG A 48 0.07 -3.93 -9.82
N ASP A 49 -1.21 -4.27 -9.76
CA ASP A 49 -1.84 -4.73 -8.53
C ASP A 49 -1.37 -6.11 -8.13
N LEU A 50 -1.12 -6.98 -9.12
CA LEU A 50 -0.49 -8.28 -8.91
C LEU A 50 0.92 -8.14 -8.31
N ALA A 51 1.75 -7.25 -8.88
CA ALA A 51 3.09 -6.98 -8.36
C ALA A 51 3.04 -6.43 -6.93
N MET A 52 2.14 -5.47 -6.68
CA MET A 52 1.94 -4.88 -5.35
C MET A 52 1.44 -5.90 -4.32
N PHE A 53 0.54 -6.80 -4.72
CA PHE A 53 0.02 -7.86 -3.85
C PHE A 53 1.10 -8.85 -3.46
N ASN A 54 1.90 -9.31 -4.42
CA ASN A 54 3.03 -10.22 -4.15
C ASN A 54 4.07 -9.53 -3.26
N LEU A 55 4.46 -8.30 -3.61
CA LEU A 55 5.40 -7.50 -2.82
C LEU A 55 4.95 -7.29 -1.37
N ALA A 56 3.66 -7.04 -1.13
CA ALA A 56 3.11 -6.88 0.22
C ALA A 56 3.26 -8.15 1.08
N ILE A 57 3.06 -9.32 0.47
CA ILE A 57 3.18 -10.61 1.15
C ILE A 57 4.64 -10.92 1.48
N ASP A 58 5.53 -10.72 0.49
CA ASP A 58 6.95 -11.06 0.62
C ASP A 58 7.67 -10.11 1.60
N SER A 59 7.41 -8.81 1.49
CA SER A 59 8.08 -7.77 2.31
C SER A 59 7.52 -7.62 3.72
N LYS A 60 6.26 -8.01 3.94
CA LYS A 60 5.51 -7.79 5.20
C LYS A 60 5.52 -6.34 5.69
N LEU A 61 5.65 -5.38 4.77
CA LEU A 61 5.62 -3.97 5.10
C LEU A 61 4.19 -3.52 5.47
N ARG A 62 4.10 -2.36 6.15
CA ARG A 62 2.80 -1.75 6.44
C ARG A 62 2.17 -1.29 5.13
N GLY A 63 0.85 -1.35 5.04
CA GLY A 63 0.14 -0.97 3.82
C GLY A 63 0.49 0.44 3.30
N CYS A 64 0.69 1.41 4.21
CA CYS A 64 1.09 2.78 3.85
C CYS A 64 2.54 2.92 3.34
N ASP A 65 3.40 1.97 3.69
CA ASP A 65 4.79 1.89 3.21
C ASP A 65 4.81 1.16 1.86
N VAL A 66 4.08 0.04 1.73
CA VAL A 66 3.93 -0.71 0.46
C VAL A 66 3.45 0.20 -0.65
N VAL A 67 2.32 0.90 -0.47
CA VAL A 67 1.75 1.76 -1.53
C VAL A 67 2.61 2.98 -1.89
N ALA A 68 3.65 3.27 -1.10
CA ALA A 68 4.59 4.34 -1.35
C ALA A 68 5.90 3.88 -2.01
N ILE A 69 6.11 2.56 -2.17
CA ILE A 69 7.29 2.00 -2.84
C ILE A 69 7.36 2.49 -4.29
N ARG A 70 8.58 2.80 -4.72
CA ARG A 70 8.95 3.18 -6.08
C ARG A 70 9.75 2.07 -6.73
N VAL A 71 9.76 2.07 -8.06
CA VAL A 71 10.60 1.13 -8.84
C VAL A 71 12.08 1.26 -8.45
N GLY A 72 12.56 2.49 -8.22
CA GLY A 72 13.95 2.70 -7.79
C GLY A 72 14.31 2.11 -6.42
N ASP A 73 13.33 1.80 -5.56
CA ASP A 73 13.57 1.18 -4.26
C ASP A 73 13.88 -0.32 -4.39
N VAL A 74 13.42 -0.96 -5.48
CA VAL A 74 13.54 -2.41 -5.74
C VAL A 74 14.42 -2.72 -6.96
N ALA A 75 14.56 -1.77 -7.88
CA ALA A 75 15.31 -1.92 -9.12
C ALA A 75 16.08 -0.63 -9.45
N ALA A 76 17.11 -0.34 -8.64
CA ALA A 76 17.97 0.82 -8.83
C ALA A 76 18.77 0.68 -10.14
N GLY A 77 18.76 1.72 -10.98
CA GLY A 77 19.50 1.70 -12.25
C GLY A 77 18.96 0.71 -13.29
N GLY A 78 17.72 0.23 -13.15
CA GLY A 78 17.10 -0.72 -14.08
C GLY A 78 17.39 -2.19 -13.79
N TYR A 79 18.23 -2.50 -12.79
CA TYR A 79 18.52 -3.86 -12.34
C TYR A 79 17.81 -4.15 -11.03
N THR A 80 17.12 -5.29 -10.95
CA THR A 80 16.46 -5.74 -9.72
C THR A 80 17.49 -6.04 -8.64
N ALA A 81 17.31 -5.46 -7.46
CA ALA A 81 18.16 -5.73 -6.31
C ALA A 81 17.78 -7.08 -5.68
N ASP A 82 18.78 -7.82 -5.19
CA ASP A 82 18.56 -9.06 -4.43
C ASP A 82 17.72 -8.83 -3.17
N ARG A 83 17.88 -7.65 -2.56
CA ARG A 83 17.08 -7.17 -1.43
C ARG A 83 16.87 -5.67 -1.51
N ALA A 84 15.68 -5.24 -1.14
CA ALA A 84 15.33 -3.83 -1.05
C ALA A 84 15.34 -3.36 0.41
N THR A 85 15.58 -2.06 0.62
CA THR A 85 15.53 -1.45 1.95
C THR A 85 14.58 -0.26 1.94
N VAL A 86 13.58 -0.28 2.82
CA VAL A 86 12.61 0.81 2.96
C VAL A 86 12.56 1.27 4.41
N ARG A 87 12.56 2.59 4.63
CA ARG A 87 12.38 3.17 5.95
C ARG A 87 10.88 3.26 6.28
N GLN A 88 10.46 2.53 7.31
CA GLN A 88 9.06 2.48 7.70
C GLN A 88 8.59 3.82 8.27
N LYS A 89 7.47 4.37 7.76
CA LYS A 89 6.96 5.68 8.19
C LYS A 89 6.63 5.74 9.68
N LYS A 90 6.06 4.66 10.24
CA LYS A 90 5.60 4.63 11.63
C LYS A 90 6.76 4.69 12.64
N THR A 91 7.86 4.00 12.37
CA THR A 91 8.96 3.80 13.32
C THR A 91 10.23 4.55 12.93
N GLY A 92 10.34 5.01 11.69
CA GLY A 92 11.56 5.61 11.15
C GLY A 92 12.71 4.61 10.94
N GLN A 93 12.47 3.32 11.18
CA GLN A 93 13.52 2.29 11.09
C GLN A 93 13.63 1.75 9.67
N PRO A 94 14.86 1.53 9.15
CA PRO A 94 15.07 0.84 7.89
C PRO A 94 14.74 -0.65 8.04
N VAL A 95 14.03 -1.20 7.06
CA VAL A 95 13.71 -2.62 6.97
C VAL A 95 14.19 -3.13 5.62
N ARG A 96 15.00 -4.18 5.67
CA ARG A 96 15.49 -4.90 4.51
C ARG A 96 14.62 -6.16 4.30
N PHE A 97 14.15 -6.38 3.08
CA PHE A 97 13.37 -7.56 2.70
C PHE A 97 13.99 -8.21 1.46
#